data_AF-A0AAJ0CGD0-F1
#
_entry.id   AF-A0AAJ0CGD0-F1
#
_cell.length_a   1.000
_cell.length_b   1.000
_cell.length_c   1.000
_cell.angle_alpha   90.00
_cell.angle_beta   90.00
_cell.angle_gamma   90.00
#
_symmetry.space_group_name_H-M   'P 1'
#
loop_
_entity.id
_entity.type
_entity.pdbx_description
1 polymer ?
#
loop_
_entity_poly.entity_id
_entity_poly.type
_entity_poly.pdbx_seq_one_letter_code
_entity_poly.pdbx_strand_id
1 'polypeptide(L)'
;MELAGPTNDITILDGCYLEAQRSDDISLKLEGLRIALNEPSNSHLALTISEIRSGAHLLRHLADVAQVHRDRVQFVLNPLNAVLPCLSRSLRDIQDCYDDRSRSKQNRWRQMYHSLTKEAGGLPLTSIFILYTKYISLLRDILTRSPNFDLASMDYLSLEITRLREARGFGPPSMVQAGLLVRHTGYMYGIDPITHWAEHIFTFPPPSKTSLGNVGKTKALGPHRELGHHNIPMNSKVLFRQSFDHDQLSLTVFNNPRNSCAYILIRIFKDDRPWFSLQGAHELCIERSGSSLQLRRWSKTENCSKPWAILFFLTWEELVLMYCTFISLKARNNLTLQFRSDELELRGEKKLFQACIRDDGFNHSLIVYEDRATRGLRLHAAVWDGELRQCPVWTAFVSRQATSMTWLVRVSQHKVRLADIQLFIFCKQYREQSQRRGRSNAFQIEFMSYDAAQHFEDVFYRRGR
;
A
#
# COMPACT_ATOMS: atom_id res chain seq x y z
N MET A 1 19.43 9.30 36.89
CA MET A 1 19.45 8.36 35.75
C MET A 1 18.39 8.86 34.77
N GLU A 2 18.79 9.76 33.88
CA GLU A 2 17.86 10.46 32.99
C GLU A 2 17.27 9.51 31.95
N LEU A 3 15.94 9.50 31.88
CA LEU A 3 15.16 8.83 30.85
C LEU A 3 15.45 9.52 29.51
N ALA A 4 16.29 8.92 28.67
CA ALA A 4 16.38 9.27 27.25
C ALA A 4 15.03 8.93 26.59
N GLY A 5 14.12 9.91 26.61
CA GLY A 5 12.72 9.78 26.26
C GLY A 5 12.45 9.75 24.74
N PRO A 6 11.16 9.71 24.35
CA PRO A 6 10.63 9.54 22.98
C PRO A 6 11.15 10.50 21.90
N THR A 7 12.01 11.46 22.25
CA THR A 7 12.59 12.46 21.34
C THR A 7 13.62 11.87 20.38
N ASN A 8 14.47 10.93 20.80
CA ASN A 8 15.53 10.40 19.93
C ASN A 8 14.99 9.48 18.81
N ASP A 9 13.96 8.68 19.12
CA ASP A 9 13.28 7.81 18.16
C ASP A 9 12.61 8.62 17.05
N ILE A 10 11.94 9.71 17.43
CA ILE A 10 11.29 10.63 16.49
C ILE A 10 12.33 11.26 15.56
N THR A 11 13.50 11.63 16.07
CA THR A 11 14.59 12.20 15.25
C THR A 11 15.10 11.22 14.18
N ILE A 12 15.27 9.95 14.51
CA ILE A 12 15.75 8.93 13.54
C ILE A 12 14.68 8.66 12.47
N LEU A 13 13.41 8.56 12.86
CA LEU A 13 12.31 8.39 11.91
C LEU A 13 12.11 9.61 11.01
N ASP A 14 12.29 10.82 11.54
CA ASP A 14 12.31 12.05 10.74
C ASP A 14 13.47 12.05 9.72
N GLY A 15 14.63 11.51 10.12
CA GLY A 15 15.76 11.27 9.24
C GLY A 15 15.42 10.39 8.03
N CYS A 16 14.52 9.42 8.17
CA CYS A 16 14.04 8.62 7.04
C CYS A 16 13.28 9.47 6.02
N TYR A 17 12.40 10.36 6.48
CA TYR A 17 11.66 11.26 5.59
C TYR A 17 12.59 12.27 4.92
N LEU A 18 13.54 12.84 5.67
CA LEU A 18 14.52 13.78 5.15
C LEU A 18 15.38 13.16 4.03
N GLU A 19 15.96 11.98 4.27
CA GLU A 19 16.81 11.33 3.28
C GLU A 19 16.00 10.78 2.10
N ALA A 20 14.72 10.44 2.30
CA ALA A 20 13.82 10.13 1.19
C ALA A 20 13.52 11.35 0.32
N GLN A 21 13.35 12.55 0.89
CA GLN A 21 13.15 13.77 0.12
C GLN A 21 14.42 14.12 -0.67
N ARG A 22 15.59 14.07 -0.02
CA ARG A 22 16.89 14.28 -0.70
C ARG A 22 17.12 13.28 -1.83
N SER A 23 16.70 12.03 -1.64
CA SER A 23 16.78 11.00 -2.68
C SER A 23 15.93 11.36 -3.90
N ASP A 24 14.72 11.88 -3.71
CA ASP A 24 13.87 12.32 -4.83
C ASP A 24 14.53 13.46 -5.60
N ASP A 25 15.02 14.50 -4.91
CA ASP A 25 15.68 15.66 -5.52
C ASP A 25 16.91 15.25 -6.35
N ILE A 26 17.74 14.36 -5.79
CA ILE A 26 18.92 13.83 -6.49
C ILE A 26 18.51 12.96 -7.67
N SER A 27 17.51 12.10 -7.51
CA SER A 27 17.03 11.26 -8.61
C SER A 27 16.52 12.09 -9.78
N LEU A 28 15.89 13.24 -9.50
CA LEU A 28 15.41 14.18 -10.52
C LEU A 28 16.58 14.86 -11.24
N LYS A 29 17.58 15.34 -10.49
CA LYS A 29 18.80 15.94 -11.07
C LYS A 29 19.56 14.95 -11.95
N LEU A 30 19.75 13.72 -11.46
CA LEU A 30 20.42 12.66 -12.21
C LEU A 30 19.63 12.22 -13.44
N GLU A 31 18.30 12.22 -13.40
CA GLU A 31 17.47 11.99 -14.59
C GLU A 31 17.73 13.06 -15.67
N GLY A 32 17.79 14.33 -15.26
CA GLY A 32 18.15 15.44 -16.15
C GLY A 32 19.55 15.27 -16.75
N LEU A 33 20.52 14.76 -15.97
CA LEU A 33 21.86 14.43 -16.46
C LEU A 33 21.82 13.28 -17.46
N ARG A 34 21.09 12.20 -17.17
CA ARG A 34 20.95 11.03 -18.04
C ARG A 34 20.42 11.41 -19.41
N ILE A 35 19.35 12.22 -19.43
CA ILE A 35 18.74 12.74 -20.67
C ILE A 35 19.76 13.58 -21.43
N ALA A 36 20.48 14.49 -20.74
CA ALA A 36 21.48 15.34 -21.38
C ALA A 36 22.71 14.59 -21.95
N LEU A 37 22.98 13.38 -21.45
CA LEU A 37 24.06 12.51 -21.93
C LEU A 37 23.59 11.51 -22.99
N ASN A 38 22.29 11.47 -23.33
CA ASN A 38 21.69 10.46 -24.20
C ASN A 38 21.97 9.02 -23.73
N GLU A 39 22.07 8.81 -22.41
CA GLU A 39 22.34 7.49 -21.82
C GLU A 39 21.09 6.60 -21.89
N PRO A 40 21.21 5.33 -22.31
CA PRO A 40 20.08 4.42 -22.41
C PRO A 40 19.47 4.11 -21.04
N SER A 41 18.22 3.65 -21.05
CA SER A 41 17.45 3.34 -19.82
C SER A 41 18.01 2.15 -19.01
N ASN A 42 18.95 1.39 -19.57
CA ASN A 42 19.65 0.28 -18.90
C ASN A 42 21.09 0.64 -18.48
N SER A 43 21.49 1.91 -18.63
CA SER A 43 22.81 2.39 -18.19
C SER A 43 22.98 2.28 -16.67
N HIS A 44 24.23 2.24 -16.19
CA HIS A 44 24.53 2.31 -14.76
C HIS A 44 23.93 3.56 -14.09
N LEU A 45 23.83 4.68 -14.81
CA LEU A 45 23.17 5.89 -14.34
C LEU A 45 21.67 5.66 -14.13
N ALA A 46 20.98 5.08 -15.12
CA ALA A 46 19.55 4.76 -15.02
C ALA A 46 19.24 3.78 -13.87
N LEU A 47 20.06 2.73 -13.72
CA LEU A 47 19.93 1.77 -12.63
C LEU A 47 20.15 2.43 -11.26
N THR A 48 21.16 3.30 -11.14
CA THR A 48 21.41 4.05 -9.90
C THR A 48 20.24 4.97 -9.55
N ILE A 49 19.66 5.67 -10.54
CA ILE A 49 18.46 6.50 -10.35
C ILE A 49 17.28 5.66 -9.84
N SER A 50 17.07 4.49 -10.44
CA SER A 50 16.01 3.55 -10.03
C SER A 50 16.17 3.11 -8.58
N GLU A 51 17.39 2.75 -8.17
CA GLU A 51 17.67 2.33 -6.80
C GLU A 51 17.53 3.47 -5.78
N ILE A 52 17.93 4.70 -6.14
CA ILE A 52 17.70 5.89 -5.30
C ILE A 52 16.20 6.12 -5.08
N ARG A 53 15.38 6.03 -6.13
CA ARG A 53 13.91 6.17 -6.04
C ARG A 53 13.29 5.04 -5.21
N SER A 54 13.75 3.81 -5.39
CA SER A 54 13.32 2.66 -4.60
C SER A 54 13.63 2.84 -3.11
N GLY A 55 14.86 3.27 -2.79
CA GLY A 55 15.28 3.62 -1.43
C GLY A 55 14.43 4.72 -0.80
N ALA A 56 14.11 5.78 -1.54
CA ALA A 56 13.24 6.86 -1.07
C ALA A 56 11.85 6.35 -0.66
N HIS A 57 11.24 5.50 -1.50
CA HIS A 57 9.95 4.89 -1.21
C HIS A 57 10.02 3.98 0.02
N LEU A 58 11.05 3.14 0.14
CA LEU A 58 11.23 2.24 1.28
C LEU A 58 11.43 2.99 2.60
N LEU A 59 12.19 4.08 2.60
CA LEU A 59 12.38 4.94 3.78
C LEU A 59 11.05 5.53 4.27
N ARG A 60 10.24 6.09 3.37
CA ARG A 60 8.90 6.61 3.71
C ARG A 60 7.99 5.51 4.21
N HIS A 61 7.98 4.35 3.54
CA HIS A 61 7.19 3.20 3.94
C HIS A 61 7.57 2.75 5.35
N LEU A 62 8.87 2.52 5.61
CA LEU A 62 9.38 2.12 6.93
C LEU A 62 8.96 3.12 8.02
N ALA A 63 9.11 4.42 7.78
CA ALA A 63 8.74 5.44 8.74
C ALA A 63 7.21 5.52 8.96
N ASP A 64 6.41 5.33 7.91
CA ASP A 64 4.94 5.29 8.00
C ASP A 64 4.47 4.10 8.85
N VAL A 65 5.02 2.89 8.61
CA VAL A 65 4.65 1.70 9.40
C VAL A 65 5.22 1.73 10.82
N ALA A 66 6.36 2.39 11.05
CA ALA A 66 6.97 2.56 12.37
C ALA A 66 6.05 3.34 13.32
N GLN A 67 5.28 4.28 12.80
CA GLN A 67 4.31 5.04 13.60
C GLN A 67 3.18 4.18 14.16
N VAL A 68 2.81 3.11 13.44
CA VAL A 68 1.78 2.16 13.85
C VAL A 68 2.39 1.09 14.77
N HIS A 69 3.54 0.52 14.38
CA HIS A 69 4.24 -0.53 15.11
C HIS A 69 5.19 0.00 16.20
N ARG A 70 4.67 0.85 17.09
CA ARG A 70 5.46 1.51 18.15
C ARG A 70 6.20 0.54 19.06
N ASP A 71 5.62 -0.63 19.32
CA ASP A 71 6.21 -1.70 20.14
C ASP A 71 7.48 -2.31 19.53
N ARG A 72 7.75 -2.05 18.25
CA ARG A 72 8.82 -2.69 17.46
C ARG A 72 9.86 -1.71 16.94
N VAL A 73 9.64 -0.40 17.10
CA VAL A 73 10.54 0.64 16.59
C VAL A 73 11.96 0.44 17.12
N GLN A 74 12.11 0.06 18.38
CA GLN A 74 13.42 -0.23 19.00
C GLN A 74 14.28 -1.24 18.22
N PHE A 75 13.69 -2.18 17.48
CA PHE A 75 14.44 -3.18 16.71
C PHE A 75 15.07 -2.60 15.44
N VAL A 76 14.58 -1.45 14.96
CA VAL A 76 15.05 -0.83 13.72
C VAL A 76 15.84 0.46 13.94
N LEU A 77 15.80 1.07 15.13
CA LEU A 77 16.52 2.33 15.40
C LEU A 77 18.04 2.22 15.24
N ASN A 78 18.66 1.20 15.85
CA ASN A 78 20.11 1.00 15.74
C ASN A 78 20.53 0.66 14.30
N PRO A 79 19.87 -0.30 13.61
CA PRO A 79 20.12 -0.52 12.19
C PRO A 79 19.95 0.73 11.32
N LEU A 80 18.95 1.58 11.59
CA LEU A 80 18.75 2.85 10.89
C LEU A 80 19.89 3.83 11.15
N ASN A 81 20.35 3.96 12.40
CA ASN A 81 21.48 4.80 12.77
C ASN A 81 22.80 4.36 12.10
N ALA A 82 22.93 3.08 11.75
CA ALA A 82 24.06 2.58 10.98
C ALA A 82 24.01 3.03 9.51
N VAL A 83 22.85 2.87 8.85
CA VAL A 83 22.71 3.09 7.38
C VAL A 83 22.43 4.53 6.99
N LEU A 84 21.60 5.27 7.74
CA LEU A 84 21.16 6.63 7.35
C LEU A 84 22.33 7.60 7.16
N PRO A 85 23.36 7.66 8.02
CA PRO A 85 24.52 8.54 7.78
C PRO A 85 25.29 8.18 6.51
N CYS A 86 25.43 6.88 6.20
CA CYS A 86 26.10 6.42 4.99
C CYS A 86 25.35 6.83 3.73
N LEU A 87 24.02 6.63 3.74
CA LEU A 87 23.14 7.07 2.67
C LEU A 87 23.19 8.60 2.50
N SER A 88 23.06 9.34 3.60
CA SER A 88 23.14 10.80 3.65
C SER A 88 24.42 11.32 3.00
N ARG A 89 25.55 10.69 3.32
CA ARG A 89 26.85 10.99 2.72
C ARG A 89 26.89 10.71 1.22
N SER A 90 26.44 9.52 0.79
CA SER A 90 26.35 9.18 -0.66
C SER A 90 25.57 10.22 -1.44
N LEU A 91 24.42 10.65 -0.90
CA LEU A 91 23.56 11.63 -1.54
C LEU A 91 24.26 13.00 -1.61
N ARG A 92 24.89 13.47 -0.53
CA ARG A 92 25.63 14.74 -0.56
C ARG A 92 26.80 14.73 -1.53
N ASP A 93 27.58 13.66 -1.55
CA ASP A 93 28.71 13.53 -2.47
C ASP A 93 28.26 13.53 -3.95
N ILE A 94 27.11 12.90 -4.25
CA ILE A 94 26.47 12.99 -5.57
C ILE A 94 26.07 14.45 -5.86
N GLN A 95 25.45 15.12 -4.90
CA GLN A 95 25.02 16.51 -5.06
C GLN A 95 26.22 17.42 -5.36
N ASP A 96 27.32 17.27 -4.63
CA ASP A 96 28.55 18.05 -4.81
C ASP A 96 29.17 17.80 -6.19
N CYS A 97 29.25 16.53 -6.62
CA CYS A 97 29.75 16.18 -7.95
C CYS A 97 28.85 16.71 -9.07
N TYR A 98 27.53 16.72 -8.87
CA TYR A 98 26.57 17.22 -9.84
C TYR A 98 26.65 18.75 -9.99
N ASP A 99 26.83 19.45 -8.86
CA ASP A 99 26.87 20.91 -8.79
C ASP A 99 28.20 21.51 -9.25
N ASP A 100 29.27 20.72 -9.37
CA ASP A 100 30.57 21.18 -9.88
C ASP A 100 30.49 21.66 -11.34
N ARG A 101 30.19 22.96 -11.50
CA ARG A 101 30.03 23.59 -12.82
C ARG A 101 31.34 23.75 -13.58
N SER A 102 32.50 23.53 -12.95
CA SER A 102 33.79 23.59 -13.63
C SER A 102 34.00 22.46 -14.63
N ARG A 103 33.19 21.39 -14.54
CA ARG A 103 33.29 20.19 -15.37
C ARG A 103 32.14 20.07 -16.36
N SER A 104 32.44 19.43 -17.50
CA SER A 104 31.42 18.99 -18.45
C SER A 104 30.49 17.95 -17.80
N LYS A 105 29.25 17.84 -18.29
CA LYS A 105 28.25 16.87 -17.79
C LYS A 105 28.79 15.44 -17.78
N GLN A 106 29.50 15.04 -18.83
CA GLN A 106 30.11 13.70 -18.94
C GLN A 106 31.20 13.49 -17.91
N ASN A 107 32.05 14.50 -17.68
CA ASN A 107 33.12 14.41 -16.68
C ASN A 107 32.59 14.43 -15.25
N ARG A 108 31.47 15.13 -14.97
CA ARG A 108 30.77 15.05 -13.68
C ARG A 108 30.29 13.64 -13.39
N TRP A 109 29.63 12.99 -14.35
CA TRP A 109 29.18 11.60 -14.19
C TRP A 109 30.35 10.63 -13.98
N ARG A 110 31.38 10.69 -14.83
CA ARG A 110 32.55 9.82 -14.71
C ARG A 110 33.27 9.99 -13.38
N GLN A 111 33.52 11.24 -12.98
CA GLN A 111 34.16 11.51 -11.70
C GLN A 111 33.30 11.01 -10.53
N MET A 112 32.01 11.34 -10.51
CA MET A 112 31.07 10.89 -9.48
C MET A 112 31.11 9.36 -9.33
N TYR A 113 31.01 8.64 -10.45
CA TYR A 113 31.04 7.19 -10.44
C TYR A 113 32.36 6.65 -9.88
N HIS A 114 33.50 7.18 -10.33
CA HIS A 114 34.81 6.70 -9.91
C HIS A 114 35.19 7.10 -8.47
N SER A 115 34.90 8.33 -8.04
CA SER A 115 35.22 8.80 -6.69
C SER A 115 34.42 8.02 -5.64
N LEU A 116 33.11 7.90 -5.84
CA LEU A 116 32.23 7.19 -4.91
C LEU A 116 32.54 5.69 -4.88
N THR A 117 32.92 5.10 -6.01
CA THR A 117 33.36 3.69 -6.05
C THR A 117 34.66 3.51 -5.26
N LYS A 118 35.62 4.42 -5.42
CA LYS A 118 36.91 4.36 -4.70
C LYS A 118 36.73 4.51 -3.19
N GLU A 119 35.90 5.46 -2.76
CA GLU A 119 35.61 5.71 -1.33
C GLU A 119 34.83 4.57 -0.67
N ALA A 120 34.06 3.80 -1.45
CA ALA A 120 33.30 2.65 -0.97
C ALA A 120 34.06 1.31 -1.08
N GLY A 121 35.39 1.34 -0.97
CA GLY A 121 36.22 0.12 -1.03
C GLY A 121 36.16 -0.61 -2.39
N GLY A 122 35.87 0.12 -3.47
CA GLY A 122 35.76 -0.43 -4.83
C GLY A 122 34.35 -0.88 -5.21
N LEU A 123 33.36 -0.75 -4.32
CA LEU A 123 31.98 -1.14 -4.63
C LEU A 123 31.34 -0.14 -5.62
N PRO A 124 30.80 -0.59 -6.77
CA PRO A 124 30.18 0.30 -7.75
C PRO A 124 29.03 1.11 -7.14
N LEU A 125 28.86 2.36 -7.60
CA LEU A 125 27.82 3.26 -7.09
C LEU A 125 26.41 2.64 -7.09
N THR A 126 26.04 1.94 -8.16
CA THR A 126 24.75 1.24 -8.24
C THR A 126 24.64 0.17 -7.16
N SER A 127 25.70 -0.62 -6.93
CA SER A 127 25.74 -1.67 -5.91
C SER A 127 25.64 -1.12 -4.48
N ILE A 128 26.19 0.08 -4.23
CA ILE A 128 26.02 0.78 -2.95
C ILE A 128 24.54 1.08 -2.67
N PHE A 129 23.80 1.59 -3.66
CA PHE A 129 22.38 1.86 -3.47
C PHE A 129 21.53 0.59 -3.39
N ILE A 130 21.86 -0.47 -4.14
CA ILE A 130 21.24 -1.79 -3.96
C ILE A 130 21.42 -2.29 -2.52
N LEU A 131 22.61 -2.10 -1.94
CA LEU A 131 22.91 -2.48 -0.56
C LEU A 131 21.99 -1.74 0.42
N TYR A 132 21.86 -0.41 0.27
CA TYR A 132 20.95 0.40 1.09
C TYR A 132 19.49 -0.05 0.94
N THR A 133 19.00 -0.18 -0.29
CA THR A 133 17.61 -0.59 -0.60
C THR A 133 17.28 -1.93 0.03
N LYS A 134 18.13 -2.94 -0.15
CA LYS A 134 17.92 -4.29 0.42
C LYS A 134 17.93 -4.26 1.95
N TYR A 135 18.87 -3.55 2.55
CA TYR A 135 18.96 -3.45 3.99
C TYR A 135 17.71 -2.78 4.59
N ILE A 136 17.27 -1.64 4.04
CA ILE A 136 16.07 -0.93 4.48
C ILE A 136 14.81 -1.81 4.29
N SER A 137 14.74 -2.60 3.21
CA SER A 137 13.64 -3.55 2.99
C SER A 137 13.57 -4.59 4.12
N LEU A 138 14.71 -5.15 4.56
CA LEU A 138 14.72 -6.08 5.69
C LEU A 138 14.31 -5.41 7.00
N LEU A 139 14.70 -4.15 7.24
CA LEU A 139 14.23 -3.41 8.41
C LEU A 139 12.70 -3.26 8.41
N ARG A 140 12.10 -2.98 7.25
CA ARG A 140 10.65 -2.94 7.10
C ARG A 140 10.04 -4.30 7.41
N ASP A 141 10.64 -5.38 6.91
CA ASP A 141 10.15 -6.75 7.08
C ASP A 141 10.22 -7.21 8.55
N ILE A 142 11.25 -6.80 9.30
CA ILE A 142 11.34 -6.98 10.76
C ILE A 142 10.15 -6.28 11.45
N LEU A 143 9.91 -5.02 11.08
CA LEU A 143 8.89 -4.20 11.72
C LEU A 143 7.48 -4.74 11.47
N THR A 144 7.19 -5.18 10.24
CA THR A 144 5.89 -5.74 9.84
C THR A 144 5.74 -7.22 10.17
N ARG A 145 6.79 -7.91 10.64
CA ARG A 145 6.85 -9.38 10.81
C ARG A 145 6.50 -10.11 9.51
N SER A 146 7.11 -9.68 8.42
CA SER A 146 6.96 -10.32 7.12
C SER A 146 7.40 -11.79 7.21
N PRO A 147 6.62 -12.74 6.66
CA PRO A 147 7.04 -14.14 6.58
C PRO A 147 8.26 -14.33 5.67
N ASN A 148 8.59 -13.34 4.85
CA ASN A 148 9.73 -13.36 3.94
C ASN A 148 11.02 -12.80 4.58
N PHE A 149 11.00 -12.47 5.88
CA PHE A 149 12.18 -11.98 6.57
C PHE A 149 13.26 -13.06 6.63
N ASP A 150 14.46 -12.73 6.13
CA ASP A 150 15.63 -13.61 6.16
C ASP A 150 16.71 -13.05 7.09
N LEU A 151 16.92 -13.75 8.21
CA LEU A 151 17.92 -13.40 9.21
C LEU A 151 19.35 -13.50 8.66
N ALA A 152 19.64 -14.49 7.80
CA ALA A 152 20.97 -14.65 7.23
C ALA A 152 21.32 -13.49 6.30
N SER A 153 20.35 -13.05 5.49
CA SER A 153 20.50 -11.84 4.67
C SER A 153 20.68 -10.58 5.53
N MET A 154 19.97 -10.48 6.67
CA MET A 154 20.12 -9.34 7.58
C MET A 154 21.54 -9.26 8.15
N ASP A 155 22.08 -10.36 8.67
CA ASP A 155 23.42 -10.41 9.25
C ASP A 155 24.50 -10.06 8.19
N TYR A 156 24.37 -10.62 6.98
CA TYR A 156 25.26 -10.32 5.87
C TYR A 156 25.22 -8.83 5.49
N LEU A 157 24.02 -8.26 5.31
CA LEU A 157 23.87 -6.87 4.92
C LEU A 157 24.30 -5.91 6.04
N SER A 158 24.08 -6.24 7.31
CA SER A 158 24.60 -5.48 8.45
C SER A 158 26.12 -5.40 8.44
N LEU A 159 26.81 -6.50 8.12
CA LEU A 159 28.27 -6.51 8.00
C LEU A 159 28.75 -5.63 6.85
N GLU A 160 28.12 -5.73 5.67
CA GLU A 160 28.47 -4.92 4.51
C GLU A 160 28.23 -3.42 4.75
N ILE A 161 27.12 -3.05 5.41
CA ILE A 161 26.86 -1.66 5.82
C ILE A 161 27.92 -1.17 6.81
N THR A 162 28.36 -2.02 7.74
CA THR A 162 29.41 -1.68 8.70
C THR A 162 30.75 -1.43 8.01
N ARG A 163 31.15 -2.29 7.06
CA ARG A 163 32.35 -2.09 6.23
C ARG A 163 32.29 -0.81 5.43
N LEU A 164 31.15 -0.52 4.80
CA LEU A 164 30.94 0.71 4.04
C LEU A 164 31.02 1.95 4.93
N ARG A 165 30.51 1.85 6.16
CA ARG A 165 30.56 2.90 7.17
C ARG A 165 32.00 3.21 7.58
N GLU A 166 32.79 2.18 7.88
CA GLU A 166 34.22 2.29 8.21
C GLU A 166 35.03 2.88 7.05
N ALA A 167 34.81 2.40 5.82
CA ALA A 167 35.47 2.92 4.61
C ALA A 167 35.23 4.42 4.40
N ARG A 168 34.10 4.94 4.89
CA ARG A 168 33.69 6.35 4.81
C ARG A 168 34.07 7.19 6.03
N GLY A 169 34.87 6.64 6.93
CA GLY A 169 35.37 7.35 8.12
C GLY A 169 34.32 7.62 9.18
N PHE A 170 33.16 6.94 9.12
CA PHE A 170 32.20 6.99 10.21
C PHE A 170 32.62 5.99 11.31
N GLY A 171 32.69 6.46 12.56
CA GLY A 171 32.87 5.58 13.72
C GLY A 171 31.70 4.61 13.92
N PRO A 172 31.80 3.64 14.86
CA PRO A 172 30.73 2.69 15.14
C PRO A 172 29.41 3.44 15.40
N PRO A 173 28.25 2.87 15.04
CA PRO A 173 26.97 3.51 15.29
C PRO A 173 26.88 3.88 16.77
N SER A 174 26.53 5.13 17.06
CA SER A 174 26.26 5.54 18.43
C SER A 174 25.19 4.60 18.98
N MET A 175 25.44 3.98 20.13
CA MET A 175 24.41 3.22 20.82
C MET A 175 23.30 4.21 21.18
N VAL A 176 22.26 4.30 20.36
CA VAL A 176 20.94 4.57 20.90
C VAL A 176 20.74 3.43 21.89
N GLN A 177 20.37 3.71 23.15
CA GLN A 177 20.16 2.67 24.16
C GLN A 177 19.03 1.72 23.73
N ALA A 178 19.33 0.85 22.78
CA ALA A 178 18.59 -0.36 22.52
C ALA A 178 19.17 -1.36 23.50
N GLY A 179 18.30 -1.94 24.34
CA GLY A 179 18.64 -3.17 25.04
C GLY A 179 19.26 -4.15 24.05
N LEU A 180 20.30 -4.85 24.50
CA LEU A 180 21.12 -5.78 23.73
C LEU A 180 20.35 -6.40 22.56
N LEU A 181 20.88 -6.26 21.34
CA LEU A 181 20.54 -7.11 20.18
C LEU A 181 20.89 -8.60 20.40
N VAL A 182 21.09 -9.02 21.65
CA VAL A 182 21.54 -10.35 22.04
C VAL A 182 20.38 -11.02 22.76
N ARG A 183 19.72 -11.97 22.06
CA ARG A 183 18.70 -12.94 22.53
C ARG A 183 17.21 -12.55 22.47
N HIS A 184 16.72 -12.05 21.33
CA HIS A 184 15.26 -12.02 21.07
C HIS A 184 14.81 -12.81 19.83
N THR A 185 15.57 -13.82 19.42
CA THR A 185 15.09 -14.82 18.44
C THR A 185 13.84 -15.59 18.93
N GLY A 186 13.62 -15.68 20.24
CA GLY A 186 12.46 -16.38 20.82
C GLY A 186 11.11 -15.66 20.69
N TYR A 187 11.08 -14.34 20.45
CA TYR A 187 9.83 -13.55 20.40
C TYR A 187 9.47 -13.04 18.99
N MET A 188 10.36 -13.20 18.00
CA MET A 188 10.09 -12.75 16.62
C MET A 188 9.12 -13.68 15.86
N TYR A 189 8.91 -14.91 16.34
CA TYR A 189 8.09 -15.95 15.69
C TYR A 189 6.66 -16.08 16.25
N GLY A 190 6.13 -15.02 16.86
CA GLY A 190 4.67 -14.89 16.93
C GLY A 190 4.14 -14.53 15.54
N ILE A 191 4.11 -15.51 14.62
CA ILE A 191 3.27 -15.42 13.41
C ILE A 191 1.88 -15.12 13.95
N ASP A 192 1.33 -13.96 13.62
CA ASP A 192 -0.07 -13.69 13.94
C ASP A 192 -0.87 -14.77 13.20
N PRO A 193 -1.46 -15.76 13.91
CA PRO A 193 -2.07 -16.92 13.26
C PRO A 193 -3.33 -16.53 12.49
N ILE A 194 -3.73 -15.25 12.58
CA ILE A 194 -4.92 -14.68 11.95
C ILE A 194 -4.48 -13.53 11.05
N THR A 195 -4.20 -13.84 9.78
CA THR A 195 -4.11 -12.82 8.75
C THR A 195 -5.48 -12.19 8.53
N HIS A 196 -5.55 -10.87 8.58
CA HIS A 196 -6.76 -10.12 8.32
C HIS A 196 -6.98 -10.03 6.81
N TRP A 197 -8.20 -10.26 6.33
CA TRP A 197 -8.51 -10.30 4.89
C TRP A 197 -8.02 -9.05 4.12
N ALA A 198 -8.07 -7.88 4.77
CA ALA A 198 -7.65 -6.60 4.17
C ALA A 198 -6.16 -6.54 3.83
N GLU A 199 -5.32 -7.38 4.44
CA GLU A 199 -3.89 -7.48 4.13
C GLU A 199 -3.63 -7.99 2.72
N HIS A 200 -4.60 -8.70 2.12
CA HIS A 200 -4.45 -9.34 0.82
C HIS A 200 -5.06 -8.57 -0.35
N ILE A 201 -5.95 -7.61 -0.09
CA ILE A 201 -6.73 -6.92 -1.13
C ILE A 201 -5.84 -6.21 -2.15
N PHE A 202 -4.77 -5.57 -1.66
CA PHE A 202 -3.86 -4.78 -2.49
C PHE A 202 -2.50 -5.47 -2.73
N THR A 203 -2.36 -6.74 -2.34
CA THR A 203 -1.12 -7.50 -2.60
C THR A 203 -1.01 -7.87 -4.08
N PHE A 204 -2.15 -8.16 -4.72
CA PHE A 204 -2.20 -8.55 -6.12
C PHE A 204 -2.85 -7.44 -6.95
N PRO A 205 -2.25 -7.06 -8.09
CA PRO A 205 -2.89 -6.11 -8.98
C PRO A 205 -4.23 -6.67 -9.50
N PRO A 206 -5.22 -5.82 -9.78
CA PRO A 206 -6.44 -6.25 -10.42
C PRO A 206 -6.18 -6.83 -11.83
N PRO A 207 -7.04 -7.75 -12.31
CA PRO A 207 -6.84 -8.42 -13.60
C PRO A 207 -7.01 -7.47 -14.80
N SER A 208 -7.66 -6.32 -14.58
CA SER A 208 -7.77 -5.21 -15.52
C SER A 208 -7.41 -3.88 -14.87
N LYS A 209 -7.05 -2.91 -15.71
CA LYS A 209 -6.71 -1.54 -15.32
C LYS A 209 -7.45 -0.58 -16.23
N THR A 210 -8.76 -0.49 -16.03
CA THR A 210 -9.65 0.34 -16.83
C THR A 210 -9.47 1.80 -16.43
N SER A 211 -8.95 2.62 -17.34
CA SER A 211 -8.63 4.03 -17.06
C SER A 211 -9.86 4.82 -16.65
N LEU A 212 -9.74 5.60 -15.57
CA LEU A 212 -10.68 6.65 -15.23
C LEU A 212 -10.20 7.97 -15.86
N GLY A 213 -11.04 8.62 -16.69
CA GLY A 213 -10.72 9.94 -17.24
C GLY A 213 -10.63 11.03 -16.16
N ASN A 214 -10.04 12.20 -16.48
CA ASN A 214 -9.85 13.36 -15.60
C ASN A 214 -9.23 13.02 -14.23
N VAL A 215 -7.89 12.96 -14.18
CA VAL A 215 -7.16 12.67 -12.94
C VAL A 215 -6.79 13.98 -12.24
N GLY A 216 -7.40 14.22 -11.09
CA GLY A 216 -6.98 15.29 -10.17
C GLY A 216 -5.83 14.85 -9.26
N LYS A 217 -5.34 15.78 -8.44
CA LYS A 217 -4.34 15.48 -7.41
C LYS A 217 -5.02 15.01 -6.13
N THR A 218 -4.49 13.96 -5.51
CA THR A 218 -4.97 13.45 -4.22
C THR A 218 -4.68 14.48 -3.12
N LYS A 219 -5.63 14.68 -2.20
CA LYS A 219 -5.56 15.72 -1.16
C LYS A 219 -5.92 15.16 0.21
N ALA A 220 -5.18 15.58 1.23
CA ALA A 220 -5.59 15.48 2.62
C ALA A 220 -5.88 16.89 3.14
N LEU A 221 -7.04 17.07 3.77
CA LEU A 221 -7.53 18.38 4.23
C LEU A 221 -7.44 18.52 5.75
N GLY A 222 -7.11 17.43 6.45
CA GLY A 222 -6.78 17.44 7.87
C GLY A 222 -7.98 17.40 8.81
N PRO A 223 -7.74 17.55 10.12
CA PRO A 223 -6.61 18.27 10.72
C PRO A 223 -5.31 17.46 10.67
N HIS A 224 -4.19 18.15 10.47
CA HIS A 224 -2.85 17.55 10.45
C HIS A 224 -2.10 17.84 11.74
N ARG A 225 -1.23 16.92 12.15
CA ARG A 225 -0.29 17.04 13.27
C ARG A 225 1.07 16.53 12.83
N GLU A 226 2.12 16.95 13.52
CA GLU A 226 3.48 16.50 13.23
C GLU A 226 3.70 15.04 13.65
N LEU A 227 4.85 14.49 13.25
CA LEU A 227 5.29 13.15 13.61
C LEU A 227 5.20 12.93 15.13
N GLY A 228 4.79 11.73 15.54
CA GLY A 228 4.71 11.33 16.96
C GLY A 228 3.50 11.84 17.75
N HIS A 229 2.76 12.84 17.24
CA HIS A 229 1.67 13.49 17.99
C HIS A 229 0.37 12.68 18.10
N HIS A 230 0.16 11.69 17.23
CA HIS A 230 -0.99 10.79 17.33
C HIS A 230 -0.72 9.70 18.35
N ASN A 231 -1.66 9.41 19.26
CA ASN A 231 -1.47 8.33 20.23
C ASN A 231 -1.99 7.00 19.68
N ILE A 232 -1.18 6.36 18.83
CA ILE A 232 -1.50 5.04 18.28
C ILE A 232 -1.16 3.97 19.35
N PRO A 233 -2.12 3.11 19.75
CA PRO A 233 -1.86 2.09 20.76
C PRO A 233 -0.79 1.08 20.34
N MET A 234 0.00 0.60 21.32
CA MET A 234 0.95 -0.51 21.14
C MET A 234 0.23 -1.76 20.62
N ASN A 235 0.94 -2.61 19.85
CA ASN A 235 0.41 -3.81 19.21
C ASN A 235 -0.65 -3.52 18.13
N SER A 236 -0.72 -2.30 17.61
CA SER A 236 -1.52 -2.00 16.43
C SER A 236 -1.01 -2.79 15.22
N LYS A 237 -1.95 -3.26 14.40
CA LYS A 237 -1.64 -4.09 13.23
C LYS A 237 -1.92 -3.33 11.95
N VAL A 238 -0.89 -3.04 11.17
CA VAL A 238 -1.07 -2.51 9.81
C VAL A 238 -1.80 -3.55 8.97
N LEU A 239 -2.88 -3.11 8.32
CA LEU A 239 -3.63 -3.92 7.36
C LEU A 239 -3.06 -3.73 5.96
N PHE A 240 -2.96 -2.48 5.51
CA PHE A 240 -2.34 -2.16 4.23
C PHE A 240 -1.89 -0.71 4.20
N ARG A 241 -0.99 -0.40 3.27
CA ARG A 241 -0.56 0.95 2.92
C ARG A 241 -0.76 1.16 1.43
N GLN A 242 -1.24 2.35 1.05
CA GLN A 242 -1.34 2.80 -0.33
C GLN A 242 -0.65 4.15 -0.49
N SER A 243 0.08 4.31 -1.59
CA SER A 243 0.77 5.56 -1.94
C SER A 243 0.05 6.25 -3.09
N PHE A 244 -0.05 7.56 -3.04
CA PHE A 244 -0.66 8.41 -4.06
C PHE A 244 0.35 9.48 -4.48
N ASP A 245 0.23 9.96 -5.72
CA ASP A 245 1.01 11.07 -6.26
C ASP A 245 2.53 10.92 -6.06
N HIS A 246 3.10 9.78 -6.48
CA HIS A 246 4.52 9.44 -6.28
C HIS A 246 4.92 9.41 -4.79
N ASP A 247 4.04 8.88 -3.94
CA ASP A 247 4.24 8.76 -2.49
C ASP A 247 4.33 10.11 -1.75
N GLN A 248 3.87 11.20 -2.38
CA GLN A 248 3.70 12.49 -1.71
C GLN A 248 2.58 12.43 -0.66
N LEU A 249 1.56 11.61 -0.92
CA LEU A 249 0.56 11.21 0.06
C LEU A 249 0.62 9.70 0.28
N SER A 250 0.57 9.26 1.53
CA SER A 250 0.34 7.86 1.86
C SER A 250 -0.88 7.70 2.75
N LEU A 251 -1.56 6.57 2.61
CA LEU A 251 -2.67 6.15 3.43
C LEU A 251 -2.31 4.80 4.03
N THR A 252 -2.25 4.71 5.35
CA THR A 252 -1.98 3.49 6.11
C THR A 252 -3.21 3.13 6.92
N VAL A 253 -3.80 1.97 6.66
CA VAL A 253 -4.92 1.44 7.44
C VAL A 253 -4.39 0.44 8.44
N PHE A 254 -4.84 0.54 9.69
CA PHE A 254 -4.43 -0.38 10.74
C PHE A 254 -5.59 -0.69 11.70
N ASN A 255 -5.54 -1.85 12.34
CA ASN A 255 -6.44 -2.23 13.42
C ASN A 255 -5.89 -1.78 14.76
N ASN A 256 -6.75 -1.09 15.53
CA ASN A 256 -6.49 -0.70 16.89
C ASN A 256 -6.87 -1.85 17.84
N PRO A 257 -5.94 -2.35 18.67
CA PRO A 257 -6.18 -3.52 19.51
C PRO A 257 -7.11 -3.25 20.69
N ARG A 258 -7.31 -1.98 21.08
CA ARG A 258 -8.15 -1.61 22.22
C ARG A 258 -9.64 -1.74 21.92
N ASN A 259 -10.03 -1.47 20.68
CA ASN A 259 -11.43 -1.46 20.26
C ASN A 259 -11.68 -2.34 19.02
N SER A 260 -10.66 -3.04 18.51
CA SER A 260 -10.72 -3.87 17.29
C SER A 260 -11.19 -3.11 16.05
N CYS A 261 -11.06 -1.78 16.06
CA CYS A 261 -11.54 -0.91 14.99
C CYS A 261 -10.42 -0.59 13.99
N ALA A 262 -10.80 -0.47 12.72
CA ALA A 262 -9.90 0.05 11.70
C ALA A 262 -9.76 1.59 11.80
N TYR A 263 -8.53 2.06 11.73
CA TYR A 263 -8.14 3.46 11.67
C TYR A 263 -7.34 3.73 10.40
N ILE A 264 -7.42 4.96 9.91
CA ILE A 264 -6.77 5.43 8.69
C ILE A 264 -5.82 6.57 9.07
N LEU A 265 -4.52 6.35 8.88
CA LEU A 265 -3.48 7.36 9.02
C LEU A 265 -3.06 7.84 7.64
N ILE A 266 -3.23 9.13 7.37
CA ILE A 266 -2.76 9.78 6.14
C ILE A 266 -1.51 10.59 6.45
N ARG A 267 -0.45 10.39 5.66
CA ARG A 267 0.71 11.27 5.61
C ARG A 267 0.64 12.16 4.37
N ILE A 268 0.94 13.43 4.54
CA ILE A 268 1.28 14.35 3.45
C ILE A 268 2.62 15.03 3.72
N PHE A 269 3.21 15.63 2.69
CA PHE A 269 4.28 16.60 2.85
C PHE A 269 3.74 18.02 2.76
N LYS A 270 4.14 18.86 3.71
CA LYS A 270 3.94 20.31 3.68
C LYS A 270 5.26 20.96 4.10
N ASP A 271 5.76 21.86 3.26
CA ASP A 271 7.05 22.53 3.46
C ASP A 271 8.18 21.50 3.69
N ASP A 272 8.22 20.46 2.86
CA ASP A 272 9.15 19.31 2.89
C ASP A 272 9.18 18.52 4.22
N ARG A 273 8.20 18.74 5.09
CA ARG A 273 8.04 18.01 6.35
C ARG A 273 6.83 17.08 6.31
N PRO A 274 6.91 15.92 6.97
CA PRO A 274 5.78 14.99 7.02
C PRO A 274 4.73 15.47 8.03
N TRP A 275 3.47 15.50 7.60
CA TRP A 275 2.32 15.83 8.43
C TRP A 275 1.28 14.71 8.36
N PHE A 276 0.63 14.45 9.49
CA PHE A 276 -0.21 13.27 9.68
C PHE A 276 -1.62 13.62 10.10
N SER A 277 -2.62 12.96 9.52
CA SER A 277 -4.01 13.00 9.96
C SER A 277 -4.50 11.59 10.26
N LEU A 278 -5.18 11.42 11.40
CA LEU A 278 -5.68 10.13 11.85
C LEU A 278 -7.18 10.21 12.09
N GLN A 279 -7.94 9.27 11.53
CA GLN A 279 -9.38 9.13 11.75
C GLN A 279 -9.76 7.64 11.84
N GLY A 280 -10.77 7.32 12.65
CA GLY A 280 -11.38 5.99 12.65
C GLY A 280 -12.26 5.79 11.42
N ALA A 281 -12.30 4.59 10.85
CA ALA A 281 -13.20 4.31 9.71
C ALA A 281 -14.68 4.54 10.08
N HIS A 282 -15.05 4.31 11.34
CA HIS A 282 -16.38 4.58 11.89
C HIS A 282 -16.75 6.08 11.89
N GLU A 283 -15.77 6.97 11.96
CA GLU A 283 -15.96 8.43 12.03
C GLU A 283 -16.12 9.09 10.66
N LEU A 284 -15.82 8.35 9.58
CA LEU A 284 -15.74 8.86 8.22
C LEU A 284 -16.94 8.41 7.39
N CYS A 285 -17.38 9.28 6.48
CA CYS A 285 -18.30 8.92 5.40
C CYS A 285 -17.55 8.84 4.08
N ILE A 286 -17.92 7.92 3.18
CA ILE A 286 -17.31 7.80 1.86
C ILE A 286 -18.29 8.11 0.73
N GLU A 287 -17.87 8.90 -0.25
CA GLU A 287 -18.63 9.12 -1.49
C GLU A 287 -17.71 9.09 -2.71
N ARG A 288 -18.20 8.55 -3.84
CA ARG A 288 -17.49 8.67 -5.12
C ARG A 288 -17.88 9.95 -5.83
N SER A 289 -16.88 10.64 -6.36
CA SER A 289 -17.03 11.79 -7.25
C SER A 289 -16.08 11.63 -8.43
N GLY A 290 -16.63 11.22 -9.59
CA GLY A 290 -15.86 10.94 -10.79
C GLY A 290 -14.81 9.84 -10.58
N SER A 291 -13.54 10.21 -10.75
CA SER A 291 -12.35 9.37 -10.57
C SER A 291 -11.81 9.37 -9.13
N SER A 292 -12.55 9.94 -8.17
CA SER A 292 -12.11 10.09 -6.78
C SER A 292 -13.06 9.47 -5.76
N LEU A 293 -12.50 9.06 -4.62
CA LEU A 293 -13.23 8.78 -3.38
C LEU A 293 -13.00 9.92 -2.40
N GLN A 294 -14.08 10.56 -1.95
CA GLN A 294 -14.05 11.59 -0.93
C GLN A 294 -14.39 10.96 0.41
N LEU A 295 -13.47 11.07 1.35
CA LEU A 295 -13.68 10.72 2.76
C LEU A 295 -14.04 12.00 3.48
N ARG A 296 -15.17 12.02 4.18
CA ARG A 296 -15.68 13.17 4.92
C ARG A 296 -15.71 12.86 6.42
N ARG A 297 -15.45 13.87 7.24
CA ARG A 297 -15.57 13.80 8.70
C ARG A 297 -16.59 14.81 9.19
N TRP A 298 -17.13 14.58 10.39
CA TRP A 298 -17.88 15.60 11.09
C TRP A 298 -16.95 16.63 11.74
N SER A 299 -17.20 17.92 11.53
CA SER A 299 -16.53 19.00 12.23
C SER A 299 -17.36 19.43 13.44
N LYS A 300 -16.89 19.15 14.66
CA LYS A 300 -17.58 19.57 15.89
C LYS A 300 -17.62 21.10 16.04
N THR A 301 -16.56 21.79 15.63
CA THR A 301 -16.45 23.25 15.74
C THR A 301 -17.39 23.99 14.80
N GLU A 302 -17.61 23.44 13.61
CA GLU A 302 -18.42 24.07 12.56
C GLU A 302 -19.77 23.38 12.34
N ASN A 303 -20.06 22.36 13.14
CA ASN A 303 -21.29 21.58 13.13
C ASN A 303 -21.73 21.11 11.74
N CYS A 304 -20.78 20.67 10.91
CA CYS A 304 -21.04 20.28 9.53
C CYS A 304 -20.10 19.16 9.04
N SER A 305 -20.52 18.48 7.97
CA SER A 305 -19.71 17.47 7.28
C SER A 305 -18.66 18.13 6.38
N LYS A 306 -17.38 17.86 6.64
CA LYS A 306 -16.25 18.39 5.88
C LYS A 306 -15.48 17.29 5.18
N PRO A 307 -14.98 17.53 3.95
CA PRO A 307 -14.05 16.61 3.35
C PRO A 307 -12.76 16.54 4.19
N TRP A 308 -12.33 15.31 4.48
CA TRP A 308 -11.12 14.97 5.21
C TRP A 308 -10.00 14.56 4.24
N ALA A 309 -10.34 13.78 3.23
CA ALA A 309 -9.43 13.39 2.16
C ALA A 309 -10.17 13.20 0.83
N ILE A 310 -9.48 13.42 -0.28
CA ILE A 310 -9.95 13.18 -1.65
C ILE A 310 -8.88 12.33 -2.34
N LEU A 311 -9.18 11.05 -2.56
CA LEU A 311 -8.26 10.08 -3.13
C LEU A 311 -8.58 9.91 -4.60
N PHE A 312 -7.65 10.26 -5.49
CA PHE A 312 -7.81 10.05 -6.93
C PHE A 312 -7.22 8.71 -7.35
N PHE A 313 -7.93 8.02 -8.23
CA PHE A 313 -7.52 6.72 -8.75
C PHE A 313 -7.33 6.79 -10.26
N LEU A 314 -6.29 6.11 -10.75
CA LEU A 314 -6.02 5.99 -12.18
C LEU A 314 -6.94 4.97 -12.83
N THR A 315 -7.31 3.92 -12.08
CA THR A 315 -8.11 2.81 -12.57
C THR A 315 -9.42 2.66 -11.80
N TRP A 316 -10.46 2.22 -12.50
CA TRP A 316 -11.77 1.96 -11.90
C TRP A 316 -11.70 0.82 -10.87
N GLU A 317 -10.88 -0.19 -11.14
CA GLU A 317 -10.71 -1.34 -10.27
C GLU A 317 -10.12 -0.95 -8.91
N GLU A 318 -9.04 -0.15 -8.89
CA GLU A 318 -8.45 0.34 -7.64
C GLU A 318 -9.42 1.19 -6.83
N LEU A 319 -10.22 2.03 -7.51
CA LEU A 319 -11.27 2.83 -6.89
C LEU A 319 -12.31 1.93 -6.21
N VAL A 320 -12.86 0.95 -6.94
CA VAL A 320 -13.85 0.01 -6.41
C VAL A 320 -13.28 -0.78 -5.23
N LEU A 321 -12.04 -1.27 -5.33
CA LEU A 321 -11.40 -2.03 -4.26
C LEU A 321 -11.21 -1.20 -3.00
N MET A 322 -10.77 0.05 -3.12
CA MET A 322 -10.66 0.96 -1.97
C MET A 322 -12.03 1.21 -1.34
N TYR A 323 -13.06 1.48 -2.14
CA TYR A 323 -14.42 1.69 -1.66
C TYR A 323 -14.97 0.46 -0.92
N CYS A 324 -14.92 -0.73 -1.54
CA CYS A 324 -15.40 -1.96 -0.92
C CYS A 324 -14.63 -2.28 0.37
N THR A 325 -13.30 -2.08 0.37
CA THR A 325 -12.48 -2.26 1.56
C THR A 325 -12.91 -1.33 2.69
N PHE A 326 -13.10 -0.04 2.40
CA PHE A 326 -13.54 0.94 3.39
C PHE A 326 -14.90 0.57 3.98
N ILE A 327 -15.90 0.27 3.15
CA ILE A 327 -17.24 -0.12 3.60
C ILE A 327 -17.18 -1.37 4.47
N SER A 328 -16.40 -2.38 4.05
CA SER A 328 -16.24 -3.62 4.80
C SER A 328 -15.53 -3.45 6.15
N LEU A 329 -14.60 -2.51 6.27
CA LEU A 329 -13.94 -2.16 7.53
C LEU A 329 -14.88 -1.36 8.44
N LYS A 330 -15.64 -0.42 7.89
CA LYS A 330 -16.63 0.38 8.63
C LYS A 330 -17.79 -0.50 9.12
N ALA A 331 -18.23 -1.48 8.34
CA ALA A 331 -19.41 -2.29 8.65
C ALA A 331 -19.16 -3.29 9.79
N ARG A 332 -17.91 -3.71 9.95
CA ARG A 332 -17.48 -4.63 11.01
C ARG A 332 -16.91 -3.88 12.23
N ASN A 333 -17.19 -2.59 12.33
CA ASN A 333 -16.71 -1.75 13.41
C ASN A 333 -17.83 -1.50 14.42
N ASN A 334 -17.61 -1.94 15.66
CA ASN A 334 -18.59 -1.83 16.75
C ASN A 334 -18.89 -0.39 17.18
N LEU A 335 -18.07 0.57 16.77
CA LEU A 335 -18.29 2.01 17.00
C LEU A 335 -19.06 2.69 15.85
N THR A 336 -19.35 1.97 14.77
CA THR A 336 -20.19 2.49 13.68
C THR A 336 -21.65 2.50 14.15
N LEU A 337 -22.17 3.70 14.42
CA LEU A 337 -23.57 3.88 14.86
C LEU A 337 -24.57 3.70 13.72
N GLN A 338 -24.26 4.26 12.55
CA GLN A 338 -25.16 4.21 11.40
C GLN A 338 -24.37 4.39 10.10
N PHE A 339 -24.82 3.70 9.06
CA PHE A 339 -24.46 4.00 7.67
C PHE A 339 -25.41 5.02 7.09
N ARG A 340 -24.88 6.02 6.40
CA ARG A 340 -25.74 6.81 5.53
C ARG A 340 -26.08 5.95 4.31
N SER A 341 -27.32 6.05 3.84
CA SER A 341 -27.79 5.27 2.69
C SER A 341 -26.98 5.55 1.41
N ASP A 342 -26.47 6.77 1.26
CA ASP A 342 -25.65 7.19 0.12
C ASP A 342 -24.22 6.63 0.14
N GLU A 343 -23.73 6.15 1.29
CA GLU A 343 -22.42 5.49 1.40
C GLU A 343 -22.45 4.06 0.87
N LEU A 344 -23.61 3.40 0.91
CA LEU A 344 -23.77 1.98 0.56
C LEU A 344 -23.91 1.75 -0.94
N GLU A 345 -24.06 2.83 -1.73
CA GLU A 345 -24.10 2.78 -3.18
C GLU A 345 -22.91 3.52 -3.79
N LEU A 346 -22.11 2.80 -4.58
CA LEU A 346 -21.02 3.42 -5.31
C LEU A 346 -21.57 4.24 -6.48
N ARG A 347 -21.71 5.56 -6.27
CA ARG A 347 -22.21 6.50 -7.28
C ARG A 347 -21.51 6.31 -8.63
N GLY A 348 -22.26 6.41 -9.72
CA GLY A 348 -21.73 6.22 -11.07
C GLY A 348 -21.78 4.78 -11.57
N GLU A 349 -22.10 3.80 -10.71
CA GLU A 349 -22.47 2.45 -11.16
C GLU A 349 -23.98 2.33 -11.37
N LYS A 350 -24.38 1.36 -12.19
CA LYS A 350 -25.76 0.90 -12.29
C LYS A 350 -25.83 -0.61 -12.13
N LYS A 351 -26.91 -1.05 -11.50
CA LYS A 351 -27.22 -2.46 -11.31
C LYS A 351 -27.84 -3.03 -12.59
N LEU A 352 -27.24 -4.06 -13.17
CA LEU A 352 -27.77 -4.75 -14.35
C LEU A 352 -28.53 -6.02 -13.98
N PHE A 353 -28.16 -6.65 -12.87
CA PHE A 353 -28.70 -7.93 -12.45
C PHE A 353 -28.59 -8.07 -10.94
N GLN A 354 -29.55 -8.78 -10.34
CA GLN A 354 -29.49 -9.21 -8.95
C GLN A 354 -30.25 -10.52 -8.77
N ALA A 355 -29.66 -11.49 -8.08
CA ALA A 355 -30.31 -12.74 -7.73
C ALA A 355 -29.79 -13.33 -6.42
N CYS A 356 -30.52 -14.29 -5.87
CA CYS A 356 -30.07 -15.12 -4.75
C CYS A 356 -29.24 -16.29 -5.27
N ILE A 357 -28.06 -16.48 -4.68
CA ILE A 357 -27.16 -17.60 -4.95
C ILE A 357 -26.85 -18.33 -3.65
N ARG A 358 -26.50 -19.61 -3.78
CA ARG A 358 -25.86 -20.39 -2.72
C ARG A 358 -24.35 -20.36 -2.95
N ASP A 359 -23.62 -19.83 -1.99
CA ASP A 359 -22.18 -19.64 -2.07
C ASP A 359 -21.56 -19.83 -0.67
N ASP A 360 -20.53 -20.66 -0.63
CA ASP A 360 -19.86 -21.14 0.59
C ASP A 360 -20.81 -21.71 1.67
N GLY A 361 -21.92 -22.31 1.25
CA GLY A 361 -22.95 -22.88 2.14
C GLY A 361 -23.95 -21.85 2.69
N PHE A 362 -23.81 -20.57 2.32
CA PHE A 362 -24.70 -19.49 2.72
C PHE A 362 -25.48 -18.94 1.53
N ASN A 363 -26.60 -18.27 1.82
CA ASN A 363 -27.34 -17.52 0.81
C ASN A 363 -26.73 -16.12 0.66
N HIS A 364 -26.39 -15.75 -0.57
CA HIS A 364 -25.84 -14.44 -0.91
C HIS A 364 -26.67 -13.79 -2.01
N SER A 365 -26.69 -12.46 -2.02
CA SER A 365 -27.17 -11.69 -3.16
C SER A 365 -26.01 -11.45 -4.12
N LEU A 366 -26.09 -12.05 -5.30
CA LEU A 366 -25.19 -11.76 -6.41
C LEU A 366 -25.72 -10.59 -7.21
N ILE A 367 -24.88 -9.61 -7.47
CA ILE A 367 -25.20 -8.39 -8.19
C ILE A 367 -24.17 -8.18 -9.30
N VAL A 368 -24.64 -7.80 -10.50
CA VAL A 368 -23.77 -7.32 -11.58
C VAL A 368 -23.89 -5.82 -11.67
N TYR A 369 -22.78 -5.13 -11.44
CA TYR A 369 -22.67 -3.67 -11.61
C TYR A 369 -21.95 -3.34 -12.91
N GLU A 370 -22.40 -2.25 -13.54
CA GLU A 370 -21.71 -1.61 -14.64
C GLU A 370 -21.36 -0.16 -14.28
N ASP A 371 -20.09 0.20 -14.46
CA ASP A 371 -19.67 1.60 -14.39
C ASP A 371 -20.19 2.38 -15.59
N ARG A 372 -20.85 3.52 -15.35
CA ARG A 372 -21.47 4.32 -16.42
C ARG A 372 -20.44 4.97 -17.33
N ALA A 373 -19.27 5.35 -16.80
CA ALA A 373 -18.25 6.08 -17.54
C ALA A 373 -17.34 5.13 -18.33
N THR A 374 -16.87 4.06 -17.70
CA THR A 374 -15.92 3.13 -18.31
C THR A 374 -16.57 1.91 -18.97
N ARG A 375 -17.86 1.66 -18.68
CA ARG A 375 -18.58 0.43 -19.05
C ARG A 375 -17.99 -0.84 -18.44
N GLY A 376 -17.09 -0.72 -17.47
CA GLY A 376 -16.51 -1.84 -16.74
C GLY A 376 -17.58 -2.62 -15.99
N LEU A 377 -17.46 -3.95 -15.99
CA LEU A 377 -18.39 -4.86 -15.33
C LEU A 377 -17.74 -5.51 -14.12
N ARG A 378 -18.46 -5.53 -12.99
CA ARG A 378 -18.04 -6.26 -11.80
C ARG A 378 -19.16 -7.12 -11.26
N LEU A 379 -18.78 -8.30 -10.79
CA LEU A 379 -19.60 -9.15 -9.94
C LEU A 379 -19.39 -8.73 -8.48
N HIS A 380 -20.47 -8.76 -7.73
CA HIS A 380 -20.48 -8.40 -6.32
C HIS A 380 -21.40 -9.34 -5.57
N ALA A 381 -20.87 -9.98 -4.52
CA ALA A 381 -21.67 -10.76 -3.60
C ALA A 381 -21.77 -10.07 -2.26
N ALA A 382 -22.98 -10.00 -1.72
CA ALA A 382 -23.26 -9.54 -0.37
C ALA A 382 -24.16 -10.54 0.36
N VAL A 383 -24.24 -10.45 1.68
CA VAL A 383 -25.12 -11.33 2.47
C VAL A 383 -26.57 -11.15 2.02
N TRP A 384 -27.35 -12.24 1.89
CA TRP A 384 -28.72 -12.15 1.39
C TRP A 384 -29.64 -11.31 2.29
N ASP A 385 -29.49 -11.47 3.60
CA ASP A 385 -30.31 -10.81 4.62
C ASP A 385 -29.46 -10.36 5.83
N GLY A 386 -29.98 -9.40 6.60
CA GLY A 386 -29.34 -8.84 7.79
C GLY A 386 -28.59 -7.53 7.55
N GLU A 387 -27.99 -7.02 8.63
CA GLU A 387 -27.35 -5.69 8.70
C GLU A 387 -26.18 -5.53 7.72
N LEU A 388 -25.56 -6.63 7.29
CA LEU A 388 -24.42 -6.65 6.38
C LEU A 388 -24.80 -6.88 4.92
N ARG A 389 -26.09 -6.81 4.56
CA ARG A 389 -26.58 -7.04 3.17
C ARG A 389 -25.99 -6.08 2.14
N GLN A 390 -25.49 -4.92 2.56
CA GLN A 390 -24.85 -3.93 1.70
C GLN A 390 -23.32 -3.93 1.81
N CYS A 391 -22.76 -4.83 2.63
CA CYS A 391 -21.33 -5.02 2.78
C CYS A 391 -20.86 -6.12 1.80
N PRO A 392 -19.81 -5.89 1.00
CA PRO A 392 -19.27 -6.94 0.16
C PRO A 392 -18.79 -8.13 1.00
N VAL A 393 -19.15 -9.34 0.55
CA VAL A 393 -18.45 -10.58 0.91
C VAL A 393 -17.25 -10.73 -0.03
N TRP A 394 -17.48 -10.58 -1.33
CA TRP A 394 -16.43 -10.51 -2.34
C TRP A 394 -16.85 -9.65 -3.55
N THR A 395 -15.87 -9.16 -4.30
CA THR A 395 -16.08 -8.51 -5.60
C THR A 395 -15.10 -9.10 -6.62
N ALA A 396 -15.49 -9.14 -7.88
CA ALA A 396 -14.64 -9.60 -8.97
C ALA A 396 -14.85 -8.79 -10.23
N PHE A 397 -13.80 -8.55 -10.99
CA PHE A 397 -13.86 -7.78 -12.24
C PHE A 397 -13.99 -8.70 -13.44
N VAL A 398 -14.92 -8.37 -14.32
CA VAL A 398 -15.08 -9.02 -15.62
C VAL A 398 -14.19 -8.27 -16.61
N SER A 399 -13.07 -8.89 -16.97
CA SER A 399 -12.06 -8.29 -17.84
C SER A 399 -12.00 -8.96 -19.21
N ARG A 400 -10.81 -9.06 -19.81
CA ARG A 400 -10.61 -9.66 -21.14
C ARG A 400 -11.06 -11.12 -21.21
N GLN A 401 -11.15 -11.85 -20.11
CA GLN A 401 -11.64 -13.23 -20.13
C GLN A 401 -13.04 -13.33 -20.74
N ALA A 402 -13.88 -12.29 -20.60
CA ALA A 402 -15.23 -12.28 -21.17
C ALA A 402 -15.30 -12.28 -22.70
N THR A 403 -14.20 -12.07 -23.42
CA THR A 403 -14.18 -12.19 -24.88
C THR A 403 -14.16 -13.65 -25.35
N SER A 404 -13.75 -14.59 -24.49
CA SER A 404 -13.76 -16.01 -24.83
C SER A 404 -15.14 -16.60 -24.61
N MET A 405 -15.77 -17.25 -25.59
CA MET A 405 -17.10 -17.86 -25.39
C MET A 405 -17.15 -18.91 -24.26
N THR A 406 -16.01 -19.48 -23.89
CA THR A 406 -15.89 -20.50 -22.83
C THR A 406 -15.67 -19.92 -21.44
N TRP A 407 -15.61 -18.60 -21.29
CA TRP A 407 -15.38 -17.95 -20.00
C TRP A 407 -16.55 -18.15 -19.04
N LEU A 408 -17.76 -18.19 -19.58
CA LEU A 408 -19.00 -18.43 -18.87
C LEU A 408 -19.63 -19.66 -19.50
N VAL A 409 -19.93 -20.67 -18.70
CA VAL A 409 -20.56 -21.90 -19.18
C VAL A 409 -21.63 -22.35 -18.21
N ARG A 410 -22.86 -22.53 -18.71
CA ARG A 410 -23.92 -23.19 -17.95
C ARG A 410 -23.66 -24.68 -17.86
N VAL A 411 -23.54 -25.18 -16.64
CA VAL A 411 -23.25 -26.59 -16.37
C VAL A 411 -24.44 -27.36 -15.79
N SER A 412 -25.47 -26.66 -15.34
CA SER A 412 -26.78 -27.23 -15.02
C SER A 412 -27.86 -26.14 -15.06
N GLN A 413 -29.12 -26.54 -14.84
CA GLN A 413 -30.26 -25.60 -14.71
C GLN A 413 -30.01 -24.46 -13.72
N HIS A 414 -29.24 -24.72 -12.65
CA HIS A 414 -28.98 -23.76 -11.58
C HIS A 414 -27.52 -23.34 -11.47
N LYS A 415 -26.62 -23.86 -12.30
CA LYS A 415 -25.17 -23.67 -12.10
C LYS A 415 -24.49 -23.11 -13.32
N VAL A 416 -23.71 -22.05 -13.09
CA VAL A 416 -22.86 -21.40 -14.09
C VAL A 416 -21.41 -21.48 -13.61
N ARG A 417 -20.48 -21.73 -14.52
CA ARG A 417 -19.04 -21.69 -14.24
C ARG A 417 -18.40 -20.50 -14.93
N LEU A 418 -17.50 -19.84 -14.20
CA LEU A 418 -16.69 -18.72 -14.65
C LEU A 418 -15.20 -19.12 -14.64
N ALA A 419 -14.56 -19.04 -15.80
CA ALA A 419 -13.13 -19.23 -15.95
C ALA A 419 -12.36 -17.94 -15.62
N ASP A 420 -11.14 -18.10 -15.10
CA ASP A 420 -10.14 -17.03 -14.92
C ASP A 420 -10.66 -15.76 -14.22
N ILE A 421 -11.59 -15.93 -13.29
CA ILE A 421 -12.07 -14.85 -12.44
C ILE A 421 -11.22 -14.74 -11.19
N GLN A 422 -10.86 -13.53 -10.78
CA GLN A 422 -10.14 -13.25 -9.53
C GLN A 422 -11.11 -12.61 -8.54
N LEU A 423 -11.26 -13.23 -7.36
CA LEU A 423 -12.08 -12.69 -6.29
C LEU A 423 -11.23 -11.82 -5.35
N PHE A 424 -11.81 -10.71 -4.93
CA PHE A 424 -11.32 -9.89 -3.82
C PHE A 424 -12.28 -10.09 -2.66
N ILE A 425 -11.79 -10.71 -1.58
CA ILE A 425 -12.61 -11.23 -0.48
C ILE A 425 -12.50 -10.28 0.72
N PHE A 426 -13.65 -9.79 1.20
CA PHE A 426 -13.74 -8.80 2.27
C PHE A 426 -14.22 -9.38 3.60
N CYS A 427 -14.12 -10.70 3.77
CA CYS A 427 -14.62 -11.44 4.92
C CYS A 427 -13.67 -12.60 5.27
N LYS A 428 -13.36 -12.79 6.55
CA LYS A 428 -12.45 -13.87 6.99
C LYS A 428 -13.06 -15.26 6.83
N GLN A 429 -14.38 -15.36 6.95
CA GLN A 429 -15.10 -16.63 6.99
C GLN A 429 -15.30 -17.26 5.61
N TYR A 430 -15.19 -16.47 4.54
CA TYR A 430 -15.47 -16.92 3.18
C TYR A 430 -14.34 -17.80 2.63
N ARG A 431 -14.70 -18.99 2.13
CA ARG A 431 -13.76 -19.97 1.59
C ARG A 431 -14.00 -20.16 0.09
N GLU A 432 -13.32 -19.36 -0.72
CA GLU A 432 -13.40 -19.44 -2.19
C GLU A 432 -13.18 -20.86 -2.75
N GLN A 433 -12.31 -21.66 -2.12
CA GLN A 433 -12.03 -23.04 -2.53
C GLN A 433 -13.28 -23.93 -2.56
N SER A 434 -14.33 -23.61 -1.79
CA SER A 434 -15.58 -24.38 -1.79
C SER A 434 -16.35 -24.25 -3.11
N GLN A 435 -16.14 -23.15 -3.84
CA GLN A 435 -16.76 -22.86 -5.12
C GLN A 435 -15.88 -23.16 -6.33
N ARG A 436 -14.59 -23.36 -6.11
CA ARG A 436 -13.64 -23.71 -7.17
C ARG A 436 -13.76 -25.21 -7.49
N ARG A 437 -14.12 -25.55 -8.73
CA ARG A 437 -14.42 -26.94 -9.14
C ARG A 437 -13.70 -27.36 -10.41
N GLY A 438 -13.39 -28.67 -10.49
CA GLY A 438 -12.80 -29.31 -11.66
C GLY A 438 -11.30 -29.07 -11.81
N ARG A 439 -10.71 -29.64 -12.88
CA ARG A 439 -9.27 -29.54 -13.17
C ARG A 439 -8.81 -28.12 -13.51
N SER A 440 -9.70 -27.28 -14.01
CA SER A 440 -9.43 -25.89 -14.38
C SER A 440 -9.61 -24.89 -13.24
N ASN A 441 -9.95 -25.34 -12.02
CA ASN A 441 -10.20 -24.48 -10.87
C ASN A 441 -11.21 -23.33 -11.16
N ALA A 442 -12.19 -23.61 -12.02
CA ALA A 442 -13.19 -22.64 -12.44
C ALA A 442 -14.12 -22.31 -11.26
N PHE A 443 -14.53 -21.05 -11.16
CA PHE A 443 -15.43 -20.59 -10.10
C PHE A 443 -16.88 -20.93 -10.46
N GLN A 444 -17.59 -21.65 -9.60
CA GLN A 444 -18.96 -22.08 -9.84
C GLN A 444 -19.94 -21.26 -9.00
N ILE A 445 -20.99 -20.77 -9.64
CA ILE A 445 -22.11 -20.05 -9.00
C ILE A 445 -23.35 -20.95 -9.06
N GLU A 446 -23.98 -21.18 -7.91
CA GLU A 446 -25.24 -21.90 -7.79
C GLU A 446 -26.39 -20.93 -7.53
N PHE A 447 -27.27 -20.74 -8.52
CA PHE A 447 -28.45 -19.89 -8.45
C PHE A 447 -29.62 -20.64 -7.80
N MET A 448 -30.38 -19.95 -6.96
CA MET A 448 -31.57 -20.53 -6.33
C MET A 448 -32.73 -20.76 -7.31
N SER A 449 -32.74 -20.07 -8.46
CA SER A 449 -33.76 -20.27 -9.51
C SER A 449 -33.13 -20.47 -10.88
N TYR A 450 -33.83 -21.21 -11.74
CA TYR A 450 -33.45 -21.45 -13.13
C TYR A 450 -33.44 -20.13 -13.92
N ASP A 451 -34.48 -19.31 -13.74
CA ASP A 451 -34.63 -18.02 -14.42
C ASP A 451 -33.48 -17.06 -14.08
N ALA A 452 -33.01 -17.07 -12.83
CA ALA A 452 -31.88 -16.26 -12.41
C ALA A 452 -30.59 -16.68 -13.12
N ALA A 453 -30.34 -17.99 -13.27
CA ALA A 453 -29.19 -18.47 -14.02
C ALA A 453 -29.27 -18.05 -15.49
N GLN A 454 -30.44 -18.17 -16.13
CA GLN A 454 -30.63 -17.77 -17.52
C GLN A 454 -30.45 -16.25 -17.72
N HIS A 455 -31.08 -15.42 -16.88
CA HIS A 455 -30.93 -13.96 -16.94
C HIS A 455 -29.49 -13.51 -16.69
N PHE A 456 -28.74 -14.22 -15.85
CA PHE A 456 -27.33 -13.93 -15.64
C PHE A 456 -26.51 -14.11 -16.91
N GLU A 457 -26.73 -15.19 -17.69
CA GLU A 457 -26.07 -15.38 -18.98
C GLU A 457 -26.45 -14.29 -19.99
N ASP A 458 -27.74 -13.95 -20.03
CA ASP A 458 -28.28 -12.93 -20.94
C ASP A 458 -27.60 -11.56 -20.76
N VAL A 459 -27.22 -11.20 -19.54
CA VAL A 459 -26.51 -9.93 -19.24
C VAL A 459 -25.20 -9.83 -20.01
N PHE A 460 -24.51 -10.95 -20.23
CA PHE A 460 -23.22 -10.98 -20.91
C PHE A 460 -23.35 -11.29 -22.40
N TYR A 461 -24.21 -12.23 -22.81
CA TYR A 461 -24.31 -12.64 -24.22
C TYR A 461 -25.20 -11.75 -25.08
N ARG A 462 -26.22 -11.08 -24.53
CA ARG A 462 -27.03 -10.12 -25.32
C ARG A 462 -26.28 -8.84 -25.65
N ARG A 463 -25.15 -8.57 -24.99
CA ARG A 463 -24.28 -7.42 -25.25
C ARG A 463 -23.20 -7.67 -26.30
N GLY A 464 -22.96 -8.92 -26.66
CA GLY A 464 -21.99 -9.32 -27.68
C GLY A 464 -22.57 -9.43 -29.10
N ARG A 465 -23.82 -9.00 -29.32
CA ARG A 465 -24.47 -8.92 -30.63
C ARG A 465 -24.71 -7.48 -31.03
#